data_AF-A0A356IBY0-F1
#
_entry.id   AF-A0A356IBY0-F1
#
_cell.length_a   1.000
_cell.length_b   1.000
_cell.length_c   1.000
_cell.angle_alpha   90.00
_cell.angle_beta   90.00
_cell.angle_gamma   90.00
#
_symmetry.space_group_name_H-M   'P 1'
#
loop_
_entity.id
_entity.type
_entity.pdbx_description
1 polymer ?
#
loop_
_entity_poly.entity_id
_entity_poly.type
_entity_poly.pdbx_seq_one_letter_code
_entity_poly.pdbx_strand_id
1 'polypeptide(L)'
;PDMPAMTVARARDTAKHFPQVTGLFLDGPDFKWEIKPGHRDDLWVEPIDTPENRDFASKNGIVFQKVLDGREYFKEFLHEFTPDYARKFSAHFQGALADHDWWRNHSKFANWYLFKQAAVEWSVSSSYQGVKKHLPHIQVGNSSRLPFVEALTGHNSVRKQNYIDFQQPKQYWWSGGVAGFRGTIVNWVNTLADWNNGLDTEQAANLFGSMFNYPMPANYPVSNYSLEATDEWFDTSIHDQTAKMISNSGGQEHCLPWVGLEHFGSNWLTASELDRLLGEMHSQGATRYCYFIYNSMEPEIWDVIQKYSRG
;
A
#
# COMPACT_ATOMS: atom_id res chain seq x y z
N PRO A 1 -8.40 7.67 20.09
CA PRO A 1 -9.77 7.33 20.56
C PRO A 1 -10.89 7.93 19.70
N ASP A 2 -10.72 9.17 19.23
CA ASP A 2 -11.83 9.93 18.64
C ASP A 2 -12.17 9.54 17.20
N MET A 3 -11.18 9.04 16.43
CA MET A 3 -11.38 8.71 15.02
C MET A 3 -12.42 7.59 14.78
N PRO A 4 -12.37 6.42 15.44
CA PRO A 4 -13.42 5.41 15.30
C PRO A 4 -14.81 5.92 15.74
N ALA A 5 -14.89 6.69 16.83
CA ALA A 5 -16.16 7.24 17.30
C ALA A 5 -16.78 8.22 16.28
N MET A 6 -15.95 9.08 15.67
CA MET A 6 -16.37 9.98 14.60
C MET A 6 -16.85 9.20 13.37
N THR A 7 -16.15 8.15 12.96
CA THR A 7 -16.57 7.26 11.86
C THR A 7 -17.96 6.69 12.12
N VAL A 8 -18.23 6.20 13.33
CA VAL A 8 -19.53 5.64 13.70
C VAL A 8 -20.63 6.69 13.70
N ALA A 9 -20.36 7.89 14.24
CA ALA A 9 -21.32 8.99 14.24
C ALA A 9 -21.68 9.41 12.80
N ARG A 10 -20.66 9.61 11.94
CA ARG A 10 -20.85 9.93 10.52
C ARG A 10 -21.62 8.85 9.77
N ALA A 11 -21.29 7.58 9.99
CA ALA A 11 -22.01 6.45 9.39
C ALA A 11 -23.51 6.48 9.72
N ARG A 12 -23.85 6.72 11.00
CA ARG A 12 -25.24 6.81 11.48
C ARG A 12 -25.97 8.00 10.88
N ASP A 13 -25.34 9.16 10.86
CA ASP A 13 -25.92 10.37 10.30
C ASP A 13 -26.14 10.22 8.79
N THR A 14 -25.17 9.65 8.06
CA THR A 14 -25.30 9.37 6.63
C THR A 14 -26.45 8.40 6.38
N ALA A 15 -26.52 7.26 7.07
CA ALA A 15 -27.59 6.27 6.87
C ALA A 15 -28.99 6.83 7.19
N LYS A 16 -29.08 7.73 8.18
CA LYS A 16 -30.35 8.40 8.54
C LYS A 16 -30.84 9.33 7.42
N HIS A 17 -29.95 10.08 6.78
CA HIS A 17 -30.33 11.07 5.77
C HIS A 17 -30.29 10.52 4.33
N PHE A 18 -29.56 9.41 4.11
CA PHE A 18 -29.40 8.75 2.83
C PHE A 18 -29.63 7.23 3.00
N PRO A 19 -30.89 6.80 3.22
CA PRO A 19 -31.22 5.40 3.50
C PRO A 19 -30.90 4.43 2.35
N GLN A 20 -30.61 4.95 1.15
CA GLN A 20 -30.14 4.16 0.01
C GLN A 20 -28.67 3.72 0.14
N VAL A 21 -27.90 4.28 1.09
CA VAL A 21 -26.51 3.87 1.33
C VAL A 21 -26.52 2.45 1.90
N THR A 22 -25.84 1.53 1.23
CA THR A 22 -25.71 0.12 1.64
C THR A 22 -24.31 -0.23 2.13
N GLY A 23 -23.35 0.68 1.99
CA GLY A 23 -21.95 0.42 2.28
C GLY A 23 -21.17 1.67 2.68
N LEU A 24 -20.06 1.46 3.37
CA LEU A 24 -19.10 2.48 3.77
C LEU A 24 -17.71 2.06 3.32
N PHE A 25 -16.99 3.00 2.74
CA PHE A 25 -15.58 2.82 2.39
C PHE A 25 -14.75 3.59 3.41
N LEU A 26 -14.02 2.85 4.23
CA LEU A 26 -13.07 3.43 5.17
C LEU A 26 -11.76 3.64 4.43
N ASP A 27 -11.40 4.90 4.19
CA ASP A 27 -10.04 5.20 3.77
C ASP A 27 -9.10 4.81 4.93
N GLY A 28 -8.21 3.86 4.67
CA GLY A 28 -7.43 3.20 5.72
C GLY A 28 -6.47 4.14 6.43
N PRO A 29 -6.25 3.95 7.74
CA PRO A 29 -5.13 4.60 8.41
C PRO A 29 -3.84 4.01 7.85
N ASP A 30 -3.19 4.74 6.94
CA ASP A 30 -1.85 4.40 6.45
C ASP A 30 -0.81 5.04 7.37
N PHE A 31 0.10 4.25 7.94
CA PHE A 31 1.41 4.79 8.32
C PHE A 31 2.18 5.19 7.07
N LYS A 32 3.06 6.18 7.19
CA LYS A 32 3.95 6.64 6.11
C LYS A 32 4.82 5.48 5.56
N TRP A 33 5.28 5.55 4.32
CA TRP A 33 6.00 4.45 3.64
C TRP A 33 7.10 4.89 2.67
N GLU A 34 7.33 6.19 2.51
CA GLU A 34 8.38 6.73 1.65
C GLU A 34 9.66 6.97 2.44
N ILE A 35 10.80 6.98 1.75
CA ILE A 35 12.10 7.28 2.37
C ILE A 35 12.72 8.58 1.92
N LYS A 36 12.17 9.22 0.88
CA LYS A 36 12.71 10.44 0.32
C LYS A 36 12.57 11.61 1.30
N PRO A 37 13.68 12.25 1.73
CA PRO A 37 13.61 13.39 2.63
C PRO A 37 12.70 14.51 2.10
N GLY A 38 11.79 14.99 2.96
CA GLY A 38 10.87 16.08 2.63
C GLY A 38 9.65 15.67 1.81
N HIS A 39 9.54 14.39 1.44
CA HIS A 39 8.29 13.85 0.87
C HIS A 39 7.19 13.84 1.94
N ARG A 40 5.93 14.06 1.55
CA ARG A 40 4.80 14.11 2.51
C ARG A 40 4.62 12.82 3.31
N ASP A 41 4.90 11.69 2.67
CA ASP A 41 4.75 10.34 3.22
C ASP A 41 6.10 9.76 3.68
N ASP A 42 7.09 10.61 3.94
CA ASP A 42 8.39 10.23 4.52
C ASP A 42 8.22 9.65 5.93
N LEU A 43 8.72 8.43 6.11
CA LEU A 43 8.66 7.63 7.34
C LEU A 43 9.19 8.36 8.58
N TRP A 44 10.23 9.20 8.45
CA TRP A 44 10.89 9.82 9.61
C TRP A 44 10.30 11.15 10.01
N VAL A 45 9.49 11.78 9.16
CA VAL A 45 8.70 12.98 9.51
C VAL A 45 7.29 12.62 10.01
N GLU A 46 6.97 11.33 10.11
CA GLU A 46 5.77 10.88 10.80
C GLU A 46 5.85 11.19 12.31
N PRO A 47 4.89 11.95 12.87
CA PRO A 47 4.83 12.21 14.31
C PRO A 47 4.33 10.98 15.04
N ILE A 48 5.15 9.93 15.12
CA ILE A 48 4.79 8.69 15.81
C ILE A 48 4.91 8.83 17.33
N ASP A 49 5.83 9.66 17.82
CA ASP A 49 6.07 9.85 19.25
C ASP A 49 5.10 10.87 19.87
N THR A 50 3.86 10.43 20.11
CA THR A 50 2.82 11.24 20.76
C THR A 50 2.34 10.61 22.07
N PRO A 51 1.75 11.39 22.99
CA PRO A 51 1.12 10.85 24.19
C PRO A 51 0.09 9.75 23.88
N GLU A 52 -0.69 9.90 22.81
CA GLU A 52 -1.72 8.95 22.40
C GLU A 52 -1.11 7.61 21.95
N ASN A 53 -0.03 7.66 21.16
CA ASN A 53 0.66 6.46 20.69
C ASN A 53 1.40 5.75 21.83
N ARG A 54 1.98 6.50 22.78
CA ARG A 54 2.59 5.94 24.00
C ARG A 54 1.56 5.27 24.91
N ASP A 55 0.41 5.91 25.11
CA ASP A 55 -0.71 5.35 25.87
C ASP A 55 -1.27 4.09 25.19
N PHE A 56 -1.47 4.14 23.87
CA PHE A 56 -1.89 2.98 23.09
C PHE A 56 -0.90 1.81 23.23
N ALA A 57 0.41 2.07 23.07
CA ALA A 57 1.43 1.06 23.21
C ALA A 57 1.43 0.44 24.61
N SER A 58 1.36 1.26 25.66
CA SER A 58 1.30 0.82 27.05
C SER A 58 0.11 -0.11 27.30
N LYS A 59 -1.10 0.29 26.85
CA LYS A 59 -2.33 -0.51 26.98
C LYS A 59 -2.28 -1.85 26.25
N ASN A 60 -1.46 -1.96 25.21
CA ASN A 60 -1.29 -3.18 24.42
C ASN A 60 -0.01 -3.96 24.79
N GLY A 61 0.66 -3.60 25.90
CA GLY A 61 1.88 -4.29 26.35
C GLY A 61 3.09 -4.08 25.45
N ILE A 62 3.08 -3.04 24.61
CA ILE A 62 4.16 -2.70 23.69
C ILE A 62 5.09 -1.69 24.38
N VAL A 63 6.38 -2.03 24.47
CA VAL A 63 7.41 -1.12 24.99
C VAL A 63 7.72 -0.08 23.91
N PHE A 64 7.08 1.09 23.99
CA PHE A 64 7.14 2.10 22.93
C PHE A 64 8.56 2.58 22.59
N GLN A 65 9.49 2.60 23.55
CA GLN A 65 10.88 2.92 23.22
C GLN A 65 11.48 1.95 22.18
N LYS A 66 11.16 0.65 22.26
CA LYS A 66 11.62 -0.32 21.25
C LYS A 66 11.00 -0.11 19.87
N VAL A 67 9.83 0.55 19.79
CA VAL A 67 9.20 0.95 18.53
C VAL A 67 10.04 2.04 17.88
N LEU A 68 10.44 3.06 18.65
CA LEU A 68 11.30 4.14 18.18
C LEU A 68 12.67 3.60 17.76
N ASP A 69 13.29 2.77 18.60
CA ASP A 69 14.58 2.14 18.31
C ASP A 69 14.52 1.28 17.03
N GLY A 70 13.40 0.59 16.79
CA GLY A 70 13.19 -0.19 15.58
C GLY A 70 13.08 0.66 14.31
N ARG A 71 12.44 1.83 14.39
CA ARG A 71 12.35 2.78 13.27
C ARG A 71 13.72 3.38 12.93
N GLU A 72 14.50 3.77 13.95
CA GLU A 72 15.84 4.32 13.72
C GLU A 72 16.80 3.25 13.22
N TYR A 73 16.71 2.03 13.74
CA TYR A 73 17.46 0.90 13.20
C TYR A 73 17.15 0.64 11.71
N PHE A 74 15.91 0.90 11.26
CA PHE A 74 15.57 0.76 9.83
C PHE A 74 16.25 1.82 9.00
N LYS A 75 16.35 3.04 9.53
CA LYS A 75 17.13 4.10 8.90
C LYS A 75 18.60 3.71 8.77
N GLU A 76 19.22 3.27 9.87
CA GLU A 76 20.62 2.86 9.90
C GLU A 76 20.88 1.78 8.86
N PHE A 77 20.06 0.73 8.85
CA PHE A 77 20.13 -0.36 7.88
C PHE A 77 20.10 0.13 6.43
N LEU A 78 19.22 1.08 6.08
CA LEU A 78 19.14 1.62 4.72
C LEU A 78 20.38 2.46 4.30
N HIS A 79 21.26 2.82 5.23
CA HIS A 79 22.52 3.55 4.99
C HIS A 79 23.76 2.65 5.02
N GLU A 80 23.62 1.34 5.22
CA GLU A 80 24.74 0.40 5.37
C GLU A 80 25.17 -0.25 4.04
N PHE A 81 24.51 0.07 2.93
CA PHE A 81 24.74 -0.63 1.67
C PHE A 81 26.02 -0.16 0.97
N THR A 82 26.94 -1.09 0.78
CA THR A 82 27.99 -0.98 -0.25
C THR A 82 27.52 -1.69 -1.52
N PRO A 83 28.12 -1.43 -2.70
CA PRO A 83 27.75 -2.15 -3.92
C PRO A 83 27.87 -3.68 -3.79
N ASP A 84 28.88 -4.16 -3.07
CA ASP A 84 29.04 -5.59 -2.83
C ASP A 84 27.97 -6.16 -1.89
N TYR A 85 27.64 -5.43 -0.83
CA TYR A 85 26.57 -5.85 0.08
C TYR A 85 25.21 -5.84 -0.62
N ALA A 86 24.89 -4.82 -1.40
CA ALA A 86 23.64 -4.75 -2.18
C ALA A 86 23.51 -5.92 -3.16
N ARG A 87 24.57 -6.25 -3.92
CA ARG A 87 24.57 -7.42 -4.82
C ARG A 87 24.32 -8.73 -4.08
N LYS A 88 25.01 -8.94 -2.95
CA LYS A 88 24.84 -10.15 -2.12
C LYS A 88 23.45 -10.23 -1.51
N PHE A 89 22.92 -9.10 -1.04
CA PHE A 89 21.57 -9.00 -0.51
C PHE A 89 20.55 -9.38 -1.58
N SER A 90 20.62 -8.77 -2.76
CA SER A 90 19.65 -9.03 -3.83
C SER A 90 19.73 -10.45 -4.40
N ALA A 91 20.91 -11.06 -4.39
CA ALA A 91 21.07 -12.46 -4.78
C ALA A 91 20.54 -13.46 -3.73
N HIS A 92 20.50 -13.06 -2.46
CA HIS A 92 20.07 -13.92 -1.36
C HIS A 92 18.58 -13.80 -1.05
N PHE A 93 18.01 -12.59 -1.13
CA PHE A 93 16.62 -12.33 -0.78
C PHE A 93 15.76 -12.05 -2.01
N GLN A 94 14.59 -12.71 -2.06
CA GLN A 94 13.48 -12.42 -2.99
C GLN A 94 12.24 -12.04 -2.18
N GLY A 95 12.38 -11.02 -1.33
CA GLY A 95 11.40 -10.64 -0.32
C GLY A 95 11.92 -10.80 1.10
N ALA A 96 12.88 -9.96 1.51
CA ALA A 96 13.46 -10.02 2.86
C ALA A 96 12.40 -9.98 3.98
N LEU A 97 11.32 -9.21 3.81
CA LEU A 97 10.23 -9.11 4.79
C LEU A 97 9.43 -10.42 4.97
N ALA A 98 9.55 -11.38 4.06
CA ALA A 98 8.95 -12.71 4.16
C ALA A 98 9.93 -13.79 4.66
N ASP A 99 11.21 -13.44 4.88
CA ASP A 99 12.27 -14.38 5.21
C ASP A 99 12.45 -14.56 6.73
N HIS A 100 12.61 -15.82 7.17
CA HIS A 100 12.74 -16.13 8.60
C HIS A 100 14.08 -15.69 9.20
N ASP A 101 15.18 -15.88 8.45
CA ASP A 101 16.52 -15.52 8.93
C ASP A 101 16.69 -14.01 8.96
N TRP A 102 16.04 -13.29 8.03
CA TRP A 102 15.93 -11.84 8.06
C TRP A 102 15.34 -11.33 9.39
N TRP A 103 14.15 -11.79 9.77
CA TRP A 103 13.52 -11.35 11.01
C TRP A 103 14.30 -11.74 12.26
N ARG A 104 15.00 -12.87 12.22
CA ARG A 104 15.90 -13.28 13.30
C ARG A 104 17.08 -12.32 13.46
N ASN A 105 17.70 -11.94 12.36
CA ASN A 105 18.87 -11.04 12.35
C ASN A 105 18.48 -9.58 12.60
N HIS A 106 17.25 -9.20 12.24
CA HIS A 106 16.76 -7.83 12.36
C HIS A 106 15.60 -7.69 13.37
N SER A 107 15.71 -8.39 14.51
CA SER A 107 14.66 -8.46 15.55
C SER A 107 14.21 -7.09 16.10
N LYS A 108 15.04 -6.04 15.98
CA LYS A 108 14.67 -4.66 16.33
C LYS A 108 13.51 -4.12 15.49
N PHE A 109 13.36 -4.56 14.23
CA PHE A 109 12.23 -4.16 13.37
C PHE A 109 10.88 -4.65 13.89
N ALA A 110 10.87 -5.79 14.60
CA ALA A 110 9.63 -6.46 14.97
C ALA A 110 8.74 -5.57 15.85
N ASN A 111 9.29 -4.84 16.82
CA ASN A 111 8.49 -3.96 17.68
C ASN A 111 7.86 -2.81 16.90
N TRP A 112 8.61 -2.21 15.97
CA TRP A 112 8.09 -1.13 15.15
C TRP A 112 6.97 -1.61 14.23
N TYR A 113 7.16 -2.75 13.57
CA TYR A 113 6.14 -3.39 12.74
C TYR A 113 4.88 -3.77 13.54
N LEU A 114 5.06 -4.45 14.68
CA LEU A 114 3.96 -4.89 15.55
C LEU A 114 3.11 -3.72 16.04
N PHE A 115 3.75 -2.60 16.40
CA PHE A 115 3.03 -1.40 16.81
C PHE A 115 2.15 -0.86 15.69
N LYS A 116 2.71 -0.68 14.48
CA LYS A 116 1.96 -0.16 13.33
C LYS A 116 0.77 -1.06 13.00
N GLN A 117 1.02 -2.37 12.97
CA GLN A 117 -0.03 -3.36 12.77
C GLN A 117 -1.12 -3.21 13.83
N ALA A 118 -0.78 -3.30 15.12
CA ALA A 118 -1.76 -3.21 16.20
C ALA A 118 -2.60 -1.92 16.14
N ALA A 119 -1.98 -0.78 15.80
CA ALA A 119 -2.68 0.49 15.66
C ALA A 119 -3.67 0.50 14.49
N VAL A 120 -3.29 -0.02 13.32
CA VAL A 120 -4.20 -0.18 12.17
C VAL A 120 -5.33 -1.16 12.49
N GLU A 121 -5.01 -2.33 13.06
CA GLU A 121 -6.01 -3.34 13.44
C GLU A 121 -7.00 -2.74 14.45
N TRP A 122 -6.53 -2.03 15.47
CA TRP A 122 -7.39 -1.37 16.46
C TRP A 122 -8.32 -0.35 15.79
N SER A 123 -7.80 0.51 14.91
CA SER A 123 -8.59 1.58 14.28
C SER A 123 -9.70 1.01 13.38
N VAL A 124 -9.35 0.06 12.52
CA VAL A 124 -10.30 -0.54 11.58
C VAL A 124 -11.31 -1.41 12.34
N SER A 125 -10.86 -2.26 13.27
CA SER A 125 -11.77 -3.14 14.03
C SER A 125 -12.74 -2.37 14.91
N SER A 126 -12.28 -1.31 15.59
CA SER A 126 -13.15 -0.45 16.41
C SER A 126 -14.20 0.27 15.54
N SER A 127 -13.79 0.74 14.36
CA SER A 127 -14.72 1.39 13.41
C SER A 127 -15.76 0.39 12.88
N TYR A 128 -15.32 -0.79 12.45
CA TYR A 128 -16.18 -1.86 11.96
C TYR A 128 -17.21 -2.28 13.01
N GLN A 129 -16.75 -2.65 14.22
CA GLN A 129 -17.63 -3.09 15.30
C GLN A 129 -18.63 -2.00 15.70
N GLY A 130 -18.17 -0.74 15.78
CA GLY A 130 -19.02 0.39 16.09
C GLY A 130 -20.10 0.63 15.03
N VAL A 131 -19.75 0.53 13.74
CA VAL A 131 -20.73 0.62 12.65
C VAL A 131 -21.70 -0.54 12.73
N LYS A 132 -21.23 -1.79 12.79
CA LYS A 132 -22.08 -2.98 12.81
C LYS A 132 -23.03 -3.03 14.01
N LYS A 133 -22.62 -2.50 15.16
CA LYS A 133 -23.49 -2.35 16.33
C LYS A 133 -24.74 -1.50 16.06
N HIS A 134 -24.62 -0.45 15.27
CA HIS A 134 -25.71 0.50 15.01
C HIS A 134 -26.40 0.30 13.66
N LEU A 135 -25.67 -0.25 12.69
CA LEU A 135 -26.05 -0.39 11.30
C LEU A 135 -25.63 -1.78 10.78
N PRO A 136 -26.20 -2.87 11.31
CA PRO A 136 -25.73 -4.23 10.99
C PRO A 136 -25.85 -4.62 9.50
N HIS A 137 -26.73 -3.94 8.77
CA HIS A 137 -26.99 -4.16 7.34
C HIS A 137 -26.00 -3.43 6.42
N ILE A 138 -25.25 -2.44 6.92
CA ILE A 138 -24.29 -1.68 6.11
C ILE A 138 -23.02 -2.50 5.92
N GLN A 139 -22.58 -2.66 4.68
CA GLN A 139 -21.29 -3.26 4.38
C GLN A 139 -20.14 -2.29 4.68
N VAL A 140 -19.01 -2.78 5.15
CA VAL A 140 -17.87 -1.96 5.55
C VAL A 140 -16.62 -2.47 4.86
N GLY A 141 -16.12 -1.70 3.91
CA GLY A 141 -14.85 -1.93 3.25
C GLY A 141 -13.72 -1.10 3.87
N ASN A 142 -12.48 -1.56 3.71
CA ASN A 142 -11.30 -0.77 4.07
C ASN A 142 -10.27 -0.75 2.95
N SER A 143 -9.78 0.44 2.61
CA SER A 143 -8.74 0.60 1.62
C SER A 143 -7.36 0.18 2.14
N SER A 144 -6.48 -0.19 1.22
CA SER A 144 -5.05 -0.43 1.50
C SER A 144 -4.22 -0.03 0.29
N ARG A 145 -2.90 0.09 0.49
CA ARG A 145 -1.93 0.13 -0.61
C ARG A 145 -1.75 -1.25 -1.23
N LEU A 146 -0.90 -1.29 -2.26
CA LEU A 146 -0.43 -2.51 -2.89
C LEU A 146 0.28 -3.41 -1.85
N PRO A 147 0.22 -4.75 -2.00
CA PRO A 147 0.79 -5.72 -1.06
C PRO A 147 2.25 -5.47 -0.66
N PHE A 148 3.11 -5.02 -1.58
CA PHE A 148 4.54 -4.83 -1.31
C PHE A 148 4.84 -3.85 -0.15
N VAL A 149 3.99 -2.85 0.09
CA VAL A 149 4.17 -1.83 1.15
C VAL A 149 3.28 -2.03 2.37
N GLU A 150 2.46 -3.08 2.42
CA GLU A 150 1.57 -3.31 3.58
C GLU A 150 2.35 -3.30 4.90
N ALA A 151 3.56 -3.86 4.89
CA ALA A 151 4.42 -3.88 6.05
C ALA A 151 4.88 -2.50 6.54
N LEU A 152 5.06 -1.56 5.62
CA LEU A 152 5.42 -0.19 5.96
C LEU A 152 4.21 0.60 6.43
N THR A 153 3.07 0.43 5.78
CA THR A 153 1.83 1.13 6.13
C THR A 153 1.13 0.57 7.37
N GLY A 154 1.61 -0.56 7.92
CA GLY A 154 1.03 -1.20 9.10
C GLY A 154 -0.18 -2.07 8.78
N HIS A 155 -0.45 -2.32 7.52
CA HIS A 155 -1.55 -3.19 7.12
C HIS A 155 -1.16 -4.67 7.20
N ASN A 156 -2.14 -5.50 7.56
CA ASN A 156 -2.13 -6.93 7.34
C ASN A 156 -3.48 -7.31 6.75
N SER A 157 -3.59 -7.34 5.42
CA SER A 157 -4.89 -7.47 4.75
C SER A 157 -5.58 -8.80 5.07
N VAL A 158 -4.82 -9.88 5.31
CA VAL A 158 -5.36 -11.19 5.70
C VAL A 158 -6.05 -11.12 7.06
N ARG A 159 -5.38 -10.58 8.08
CA ARG A 159 -5.98 -10.44 9.43
C ARG A 159 -7.16 -9.48 9.44
N LYS A 160 -7.12 -8.48 8.54
CA LYS A 160 -8.18 -7.48 8.38
C LYS A 160 -9.52 -8.05 8.01
N GLN A 161 -9.55 -9.19 7.32
CA GLN A 161 -10.78 -9.90 6.94
C GLN A 161 -11.70 -10.19 8.13
N ASN A 162 -11.15 -10.29 9.36
CA ASN A 162 -11.95 -10.51 10.57
C ASN A 162 -12.80 -9.29 10.99
N TYR A 163 -12.57 -8.12 10.41
CA TYR A 163 -13.22 -6.88 10.81
C TYR A 163 -13.46 -5.92 9.62
N ILE A 164 -13.72 -6.48 8.45
CA ILE A 164 -14.25 -5.82 7.25
C ILE A 164 -15.15 -6.82 6.51
N ASP A 165 -16.03 -6.34 5.62
CA ASP A 165 -16.82 -7.23 4.76
C ASP A 165 -16.14 -7.46 3.38
N PHE A 166 -15.28 -6.53 2.96
CA PHE A 166 -14.48 -6.62 1.74
C PHE A 166 -13.26 -5.69 1.81
N GLN A 167 -12.19 -6.03 1.08
CA GLN A 167 -10.95 -5.28 0.99
C GLN A 167 -10.98 -4.38 -0.26
N GLN A 168 -10.42 -3.18 -0.15
CA GLN A 168 -10.39 -2.19 -1.25
C GLN A 168 -8.96 -1.77 -1.59
N PRO A 169 -8.13 -2.67 -2.13
CA PRO A 169 -6.75 -2.33 -2.42
C PRO A 169 -6.67 -1.30 -3.56
N LYS A 170 -5.79 -0.31 -3.43
CA LYS A 170 -5.60 0.77 -4.40
C LYS A 170 -4.63 0.32 -5.51
N GLN A 171 -5.14 0.15 -6.72
CA GLN A 171 -4.39 -0.09 -7.96
C GLN A 171 -3.85 1.25 -8.49
N TYR A 172 -2.95 1.86 -7.72
CA TYR A 172 -2.41 3.20 -7.95
C TYR A 172 -0.99 3.12 -8.52
N TRP A 173 -0.89 3.24 -9.83
CA TRP A 173 0.29 2.78 -10.59
C TRP A 173 1.11 3.89 -11.27
N TRP A 174 0.68 5.15 -11.18
CA TRP A 174 1.35 6.28 -11.83
C TRP A 174 2.73 6.61 -11.21
N SER A 175 3.51 7.41 -11.95
CA SER A 175 4.70 8.10 -11.44
C SER A 175 4.42 9.57 -11.11
N GLY A 176 5.31 10.19 -10.35
CA GLY A 176 5.12 11.57 -9.89
C GLY A 176 3.92 11.75 -8.95
N GLY A 177 3.60 13.01 -8.63
CA GLY A 177 2.47 13.35 -7.76
C GLY A 177 2.54 12.69 -6.38
N VAL A 178 1.40 12.18 -5.93
CA VAL A 178 1.25 11.53 -4.61
C VAL A 178 0.82 10.08 -4.78
N ALA A 179 1.30 9.20 -3.90
CA ALA A 179 0.75 7.84 -3.69
C ALA A 179 0.85 6.84 -4.86
N GLY A 180 1.44 7.23 -5.99
CA GLY A 180 1.62 6.37 -7.16
C GLY A 180 2.79 5.43 -6.97
N PHE A 181 2.58 4.16 -7.31
CA PHE A 181 3.57 3.11 -7.13
C PHE A 181 4.89 3.36 -7.85
N ARG A 182 4.84 3.72 -9.15
CA ARG A 182 6.07 4.05 -9.90
C ARG A 182 6.78 5.24 -9.26
N GLY A 183 6.03 6.21 -8.72
CA GLY A 183 6.59 7.33 -7.96
C GLY A 183 7.31 6.89 -6.69
N THR A 184 6.71 5.99 -5.91
CA THR A 184 7.32 5.40 -4.72
C THR A 184 8.62 4.68 -5.07
N ILE A 185 8.64 3.84 -6.12
CA ILE A 185 9.88 3.17 -6.55
C ILE A 185 10.97 4.19 -6.90
N VAL A 186 10.65 5.21 -7.71
CA VAL A 186 11.62 6.24 -8.10
C VAL A 186 12.18 6.95 -6.87
N ASN A 187 11.33 7.30 -5.91
CA ASN A 187 11.75 7.93 -4.65
C ASN A 187 12.67 7.02 -3.85
N TRP A 188 12.31 5.74 -3.69
CA TRP A 188 13.11 4.76 -2.98
C TRP A 188 14.45 4.51 -3.64
N VAL A 189 14.46 4.21 -4.93
CA VAL A 189 15.68 3.88 -5.69
C VAL A 189 16.66 5.05 -5.71
N ASN A 190 16.18 6.27 -5.98
CA ASN A 190 17.03 7.46 -5.97
C ASN A 190 17.59 7.73 -4.56
N THR A 191 16.75 7.63 -3.53
CA THR A 191 17.17 7.88 -2.15
C THR A 191 18.20 6.85 -1.67
N LEU A 192 18.03 5.57 -2.02
CA LEU A 192 19.00 4.52 -1.72
C LEU A 192 20.34 4.78 -2.40
N ALA A 193 20.33 5.16 -3.68
CA ALA A 193 21.55 5.52 -4.41
C ALA A 193 22.23 6.76 -3.79
N ASP A 194 21.45 7.77 -3.39
CA ASP A 194 21.96 9.00 -2.77
C ASP A 194 22.59 8.75 -1.38
N TRP A 195 21.98 7.89 -0.57
CA TRP A 195 22.47 7.58 0.78
C TRP A 195 23.71 6.68 0.79
N ASN A 196 23.89 5.86 -0.24
CA ASN A 196 24.87 4.79 -0.25
C ASN A 196 25.88 5.01 -1.37
N ASN A 197 27.05 5.57 -1.00
CA ASN A 197 28.09 5.93 -1.96
C ASN A 197 28.52 4.73 -2.85
N GLY A 198 28.47 4.93 -4.15
CA GLY A 198 28.85 3.94 -5.16
C GLY A 198 27.73 2.98 -5.58
N LEU A 199 26.55 3.05 -4.97
CA LEU A 199 25.37 2.30 -5.40
C LEU A 199 24.77 2.99 -6.64
N ASP A 200 24.70 2.28 -7.76
CA ASP A 200 24.04 2.80 -8.97
C ASP A 200 22.52 2.55 -8.94
N THR A 201 21.80 3.17 -9.88
CA THR A 201 20.33 3.07 -9.98
C THR A 201 19.85 1.62 -10.16
N GLU A 202 20.59 0.79 -10.91
CA GLU A 202 20.19 -0.59 -11.18
C GLU A 202 20.36 -1.46 -9.92
N GLN A 203 21.47 -1.28 -9.21
CA GLN A 203 21.71 -1.95 -7.93
C GLN A 203 20.69 -1.52 -6.87
N ALA A 204 20.35 -0.22 -6.80
CA ALA A 204 19.31 0.27 -5.90
C ALA A 204 17.91 -0.26 -6.27
N ALA A 205 17.59 -0.39 -7.57
CA ALA A 205 16.36 -1.00 -8.06
C ALA A 205 16.25 -2.49 -7.70
N ASN A 206 17.33 -3.25 -7.91
CA ASN A 206 17.41 -4.65 -7.52
C ASN A 206 17.31 -4.83 -5.99
N LEU A 207 17.93 -3.94 -5.22
CA LEU A 207 17.81 -3.91 -3.77
C LEU A 207 16.36 -3.69 -3.33
N PHE A 208 15.67 -2.73 -3.95
CA PHE A 208 14.25 -2.47 -3.69
C PHE A 208 13.39 -3.72 -3.98
N GLY A 209 13.52 -4.32 -5.17
CA GLY A 209 12.74 -5.50 -5.56
C GLY A 209 12.96 -6.68 -4.60
N SER A 210 14.22 -6.94 -4.23
CA SER A 210 14.60 -7.98 -3.27
C SER A 210 14.12 -7.72 -1.83
N MET A 211 14.00 -6.46 -1.42
CA MET A 211 13.49 -6.12 -0.09
C MET A 211 11.98 -6.35 0.00
N PHE A 212 11.23 -5.92 -1.01
CA PHE A 212 9.77 -5.84 -0.99
C PHE A 212 9.05 -7.00 -1.69
N ASN A 213 9.78 -7.99 -2.19
CA ASN A 213 9.23 -9.09 -2.99
C ASN A 213 8.42 -8.56 -4.19
N TYR A 214 9.05 -7.69 -4.96
CA TYR A 214 8.45 -7.07 -6.12
C TYR A 214 9.31 -7.33 -7.36
N PRO A 215 8.74 -7.90 -8.44
CA PRO A 215 9.49 -8.18 -9.66
C PRO A 215 9.82 -6.87 -10.40
N MET A 216 11.10 -6.69 -10.74
CA MET A 216 11.59 -5.55 -11.51
C MET A 216 11.85 -5.98 -12.97
N PRO A 217 10.99 -5.64 -13.95
CA PRO A 217 11.15 -6.07 -15.33
C PRO A 217 12.40 -5.45 -15.97
N ALA A 218 13.22 -6.28 -16.62
CA ALA A 218 14.48 -5.83 -17.20
C ALA A 218 14.27 -4.84 -18.36
N ASN A 219 13.17 -4.99 -19.12
CA ASN A 219 12.86 -4.12 -20.25
C ASN A 219 12.16 -2.80 -19.87
N TYR A 220 11.84 -2.61 -18.59
CA TYR A 220 11.19 -1.41 -18.08
C TYR A 220 11.91 -0.90 -16.82
N PRO A 221 13.15 -0.40 -16.96
CA PRO A 221 13.94 0.10 -15.85
C PRO A 221 13.31 1.34 -15.23
N VAL A 222 13.66 1.64 -13.98
CA VAL A 222 13.12 2.77 -13.19
C VAL A 222 13.29 4.13 -13.90
N SER A 223 14.35 4.30 -14.70
CA SER A 223 14.55 5.50 -15.51
C SER A 223 13.43 5.78 -16.52
N ASN A 224 12.65 4.75 -16.87
CA ASN A 224 11.57 4.82 -17.85
C ASN A 224 10.18 4.94 -17.22
N TYR A 225 10.08 5.08 -15.88
CA TYR A 225 8.78 5.11 -15.18
C TYR A 225 7.92 6.36 -15.46
N SER A 226 8.45 7.36 -16.16
CA SER A 226 7.71 8.49 -16.72
C SER A 226 7.11 8.21 -18.11
N LEU A 227 7.52 7.12 -18.75
CA LEU A 227 7.01 6.66 -20.04
C LEU A 227 5.91 5.63 -19.83
N GLU A 228 5.16 5.35 -20.89
CA GLU A 228 4.18 4.28 -20.91
C GLU A 228 4.82 2.92 -20.60
N ALA A 229 4.17 2.13 -19.74
CA ALA A 229 4.69 0.86 -19.30
C ALA A 229 4.65 -0.22 -20.40
N THR A 230 5.62 -1.14 -20.35
CA THR A 230 5.73 -2.29 -21.25
C THR A 230 4.72 -3.36 -20.89
N ASP A 231 4.37 -4.23 -21.84
CA ASP A 231 3.49 -5.38 -21.56
C ASP A 231 4.09 -6.33 -20.51
N GLU A 232 5.41 -6.52 -20.53
CA GLU A 232 6.10 -7.31 -19.49
C GLU A 232 5.85 -6.77 -18.08
N TRP A 233 5.73 -5.45 -17.90
CA TRP A 233 5.39 -4.88 -16.59
C TRP A 233 3.97 -5.23 -16.15
N PHE A 234 3.01 -5.29 -17.07
CA PHE A 234 1.66 -5.76 -16.76
C PHE A 234 1.67 -7.25 -16.40
N ASP A 235 2.31 -8.07 -17.24
CA ASP A 235 2.34 -9.54 -17.13
C ASP A 235 3.15 -10.05 -15.93
N THR A 236 4.00 -9.21 -15.34
CA THR A 236 4.82 -9.58 -14.18
C THR A 236 4.42 -8.81 -12.93
N SER A 237 4.51 -7.49 -12.96
CA SER A 237 4.42 -6.64 -11.78
C SER A 237 2.99 -6.39 -11.36
N ILE A 238 2.14 -5.99 -12.31
CA ILE A 238 0.70 -5.86 -12.05
C ILE A 238 0.10 -7.24 -11.79
N HIS A 239 0.51 -8.25 -12.56
CA HIS A 239 0.07 -9.63 -12.35
C HIS A 239 0.30 -10.08 -10.90
N ASP A 240 1.56 -10.01 -10.43
CA ASP A 240 1.97 -10.42 -9.10
C ASP A 240 1.23 -9.67 -7.98
N GLN A 241 1.19 -8.33 -8.04
CA GLN A 241 0.54 -7.55 -6.99
C GLN A 241 -0.98 -7.76 -6.99
N THR A 242 -1.60 -7.92 -8.15
CA THR A 242 -3.05 -8.21 -8.26
C THR A 242 -3.38 -9.59 -7.70
N ALA A 243 -2.55 -10.61 -7.98
CA ALA A 243 -2.73 -11.95 -7.43
C ALA A 243 -2.63 -11.93 -5.89
N LYS A 244 -1.62 -11.24 -5.36
CA LYS A 244 -1.45 -11.03 -3.92
C LYS A 244 -2.63 -10.27 -3.31
N MET A 245 -3.16 -9.24 -3.97
CA MET A 245 -4.35 -8.52 -3.50
C MET A 245 -5.58 -9.42 -3.38
N ILE A 246 -5.89 -10.19 -4.42
CA ILE A 246 -7.05 -11.08 -4.45
C ILE A 246 -6.92 -12.14 -3.34
N SER A 247 -5.75 -12.78 -3.25
CA SER A 247 -5.44 -13.76 -2.21
C SER A 247 -5.56 -13.16 -0.80
N ASN A 248 -4.92 -12.00 -0.57
CA ASN A 248 -4.93 -11.32 0.73
C ASN A 248 -6.32 -10.78 1.12
N SER A 249 -7.23 -10.65 0.16
CA SER A 249 -8.63 -10.26 0.40
C SER A 249 -9.51 -11.46 0.78
N GLY A 250 -9.02 -12.69 0.63
CA GLY A 250 -9.77 -13.91 0.89
C GLY A 250 -10.52 -14.45 -0.32
N GLY A 251 -10.26 -13.91 -1.52
CA GLY A 251 -10.95 -14.28 -2.75
C GLY A 251 -11.39 -13.07 -3.58
N GLN A 252 -11.75 -13.32 -4.83
CA GLN A 252 -12.17 -12.28 -5.79
C GLN A 252 -13.47 -11.58 -5.38
N GLU A 253 -14.36 -12.28 -4.69
CA GLU A 253 -15.63 -11.79 -4.17
C GLU A 253 -15.48 -10.80 -3.01
N HIS A 254 -14.34 -10.86 -2.32
CA HIS A 254 -13.98 -9.99 -1.20
C HIS A 254 -12.99 -8.89 -1.62
N CYS A 255 -12.53 -8.89 -2.87
CA CYS A 255 -11.61 -7.89 -3.40
C CYS A 255 -12.37 -6.89 -4.28
N LEU A 256 -12.42 -5.62 -3.89
CA LEU A 256 -13.00 -4.53 -4.68
C LEU A 256 -11.94 -3.44 -4.93
N PRO A 257 -11.04 -3.63 -5.90
CA PRO A 257 -9.92 -2.72 -6.11
C PRO A 257 -10.37 -1.31 -6.49
N TRP A 258 -9.66 -0.31 -5.97
CA TRP A 258 -9.76 1.08 -6.39
C TRP A 258 -8.79 1.32 -7.55
N VAL A 259 -9.32 1.63 -8.73
CA VAL A 259 -8.54 1.89 -9.94
C VAL A 259 -8.56 3.39 -10.21
N GLY A 260 -7.39 4.00 -10.29
CA GLY A 260 -7.24 5.41 -10.64
C GLY A 260 -6.06 5.60 -11.59
N LEU A 261 -6.13 6.64 -12.42
CA LEU A 261 -5.05 6.97 -13.35
C LEU A 261 -4.10 8.02 -12.80
N GLU A 262 -4.52 8.75 -11.77
CA GLU A 262 -3.80 9.93 -11.29
C GLU A 262 -4.11 10.24 -9.83
N HIS A 263 -3.21 11.01 -9.22
CA HIS A 263 -3.47 11.69 -7.97
C HIS A 263 -2.51 12.89 -7.78
N PHE A 264 -3.07 14.11 -7.85
CA PHE A 264 -2.40 15.39 -7.53
C PHE A 264 -1.00 15.55 -8.13
N GLY A 265 -0.92 15.94 -9.41
CA GLY A 265 0.34 16.28 -10.08
C GLY A 265 1.16 15.07 -10.53
N SER A 266 0.52 13.91 -10.68
CA SER A 266 1.11 12.70 -11.23
C SER A 266 1.20 12.73 -12.76
N ASN A 267 2.04 11.86 -13.32
CA ASN A 267 1.98 11.47 -14.71
C ASN A 267 0.85 10.45 -14.87
N TRP A 268 -0.21 10.81 -15.56
CA TRP A 268 -1.41 9.97 -15.65
C TRP A 268 -1.11 8.67 -16.38
N LEU A 269 -1.74 7.59 -15.94
CA LEU A 269 -1.83 6.40 -16.77
C LEU A 269 -2.57 6.72 -18.08
N THR A 270 -2.14 6.14 -19.20
CA THR A 270 -2.83 6.27 -20.49
C THR A 270 -4.12 5.42 -20.54
N ALA A 271 -5.01 5.67 -21.51
CA ALA A 271 -6.14 4.79 -21.81
C ALA A 271 -5.67 3.35 -22.11
N SER A 272 -4.54 3.21 -22.81
CA SER A 272 -3.97 1.90 -23.13
C SER A 272 -3.42 1.19 -21.89
N GLU A 273 -2.78 1.91 -20.95
CA GLU A 273 -2.36 1.34 -19.67
C GLU A 273 -3.56 0.94 -18.81
N LEU A 274 -4.66 1.70 -18.83
CA LEU A 274 -5.90 1.31 -18.17
C LEU A 274 -6.50 0.03 -18.79
N ASP A 275 -6.51 -0.09 -20.11
CA ASP A 275 -7.04 -1.27 -20.81
C ASP A 275 -6.27 -2.53 -20.42
N ARG A 276 -4.94 -2.44 -20.36
CA ARG A 276 -4.06 -3.54 -19.93
C ARG A 276 -4.21 -3.85 -18.43
N LEU A 277 -4.32 -2.83 -17.57
CA LEU A 277 -4.57 -3.02 -16.13
C LEU A 277 -5.88 -3.74 -15.86
N LEU A 278 -6.99 -3.27 -16.46
CA LEU A 278 -8.29 -3.90 -16.28
C LEU A 278 -8.36 -5.27 -16.96
N GLY A 279 -7.70 -5.43 -18.10
CA GLY A 279 -7.53 -6.73 -18.76
C GLY A 279 -6.83 -7.73 -17.86
N GLU A 280 -5.76 -7.33 -17.18
CA GLU A 280 -5.02 -8.18 -16.26
C GLU A 280 -5.79 -8.48 -14.98
N MET A 281 -6.51 -7.50 -14.41
CA MET A 281 -7.43 -7.76 -13.31
C MET A 281 -8.52 -8.77 -13.71
N HIS A 282 -9.08 -8.62 -14.90
CA HIS A 282 -10.11 -9.51 -15.42
C HIS A 282 -9.57 -10.92 -15.71
N SER A 283 -8.36 -11.05 -16.25
CA SER A 283 -7.71 -12.35 -16.52
C SER A 283 -7.51 -13.16 -15.23
N GLN A 284 -7.29 -12.48 -14.10
CA GLN A 284 -7.17 -13.06 -12.77
C GLN A 284 -8.52 -13.24 -12.03
N GLY A 285 -9.65 -13.03 -12.71
CA GLY A 285 -10.98 -13.28 -12.16
C GLY A 285 -11.58 -12.11 -11.37
N ALA A 286 -10.97 -10.93 -11.36
CA ALA A 286 -11.62 -9.76 -10.77
C ALA A 286 -12.92 -9.45 -11.55
N THR A 287 -14.04 -9.46 -10.83
CA THR A 287 -15.38 -9.23 -11.41
C THR A 287 -15.91 -7.83 -11.10
N ARG A 288 -15.23 -7.08 -10.24
CA ARG A 288 -15.66 -5.77 -9.75
C ARG A 288 -14.44 -4.88 -9.51
N TYR A 289 -14.61 -3.59 -9.76
CA TYR A 289 -13.65 -2.56 -9.39
C TYR A 289 -14.40 -1.24 -9.15
N CYS A 290 -13.75 -0.32 -8.44
CA CYS A 290 -14.22 1.05 -8.28
C CYS A 290 -13.27 1.96 -9.06
N TYR A 291 -13.77 2.58 -10.13
CA TYR A 291 -13.02 3.59 -10.85
C TYR A 291 -13.07 4.94 -10.12
N PHE A 292 -11.91 5.55 -9.93
CA PHE A 292 -11.73 6.80 -9.21
C PHE A 292 -11.13 7.86 -10.14
N ILE A 293 -11.67 9.09 -10.10
CA ILE A 293 -11.18 10.24 -10.84
C ILE A 293 -11.48 11.55 -10.09
N TYR A 294 -10.55 12.52 -10.08
CA TYR A 294 -10.80 13.85 -9.53
C TYR A 294 -11.39 14.83 -10.56
N ASN A 295 -11.07 14.67 -11.84
CA ASN A 295 -11.36 15.65 -12.91
C ASN A 295 -12.32 15.09 -13.99
N SER A 296 -12.08 15.45 -15.26
CA SER A 296 -12.84 14.99 -16.42
C SER A 296 -12.42 13.59 -16.85
N MET A 297 -13.39 12.82 -17.34
CA MET A 297 -13.16 11.51 -17.95
C MET A 297 -13.17 11.67 -19.47
N GLU A 298 -11.99 11.51 -20.09
CA GLU A 298 -11.87 11.56 -21.54
C GLU A 298 -12.62 10.37 -22.18
N PRO A 299 -13.15 10.51 -23.42
CA PRO A 299 -13.93 9.47 -24.08
C PRO A 299 -13.22 8.12 -24.17
N GLU A 300 -11.91 8.12 -24.45
CA GLU A 300 -11.12 6.89 -24.60
C GLU A 300 -10.99 6.13 -23.27
N ILE A 301 -10.93 6.86 -22.15
CA ILE A 301 -10.93 6.26 -20.80
C ILE A 301 -12.30 5.64 -20.51
N TRP A 302 -13.37 6.35 -20.86
CA TRP A 302 -14.73 5.85 -20.68
C TRP A 302 -14.98 4.57 -21.48
N ASP A 303 -14.54 4.51 -22.73
CA ASP A 303 -14.69 3.33 -23.58
C ASP A 303 -14.03 2.09 -22.96
N VAL A 304 -12.84 2.25 -22.36
CA VAL A 304 -12.15 1.19 -21.63
C VAL A 304 -12.92 0.77 -20.37
N ILE A 305 -13.41 1.72 -19.58
CA ILE A 305 -14.25 1.42 -18.40
C ILE A 305 -15.49 0.63 -18.82
N GLN A 306 -16.15 1.05 -19.90
CA GLN A 306 -17.33 0.35 -20.42
C GLN A 306 -17.02 -1.08 -20.88
N LYS A 307 -15.88 -1.30 -21.54
CA LYS A 307 -15.41 -2.62 -21.97
C LYS A 307 -15.38 -3.63 -20.81
N TYR A 308 -14.91 -3.23 -19.63
CA TYR A 308 -14.80 -4.11 -18.45
C TYR A 308 -15.93 -3.96 -17.41
N SER A 309 -16.95 -3.14 -17.71
CA SER A 309 -18.14 -3.00 -16.84
C SER A 309 -19.34 -3.80 -17.33
N ARG A 310 -19.30 -4.28 -18.58
CA ARG A 310 -20.37 -5.06 -19.21
C ARG A 310 -20.05 -6.56 -19.08
N GLY A 311 -20.11 -7.06 -17.86
CA GLY A 311 -20.04 -8.49 -17.52
C GLY A 311 -21.40 -9.02 -17.06
#